data_AF-A0A9D5JVW4-F1
#
_entry.id   AF-A0A9D5JVW4-F1
#
_cell.length_a   1.000
_cell.length_b   1.000
_cell.length_c   1.000
_cell.angle_alpha   90.00
_cell.angle_beta   90.00
_cell.angle_gamma   90.00
#
_symmetry.space_group_name_H-M   'P 1'
#
loop_
_entity.id
_entity.type
_entity.pdbx_description
1 polymer ?
#
loop_
_entity_poly.entity_id
_entity_poly.type
_entity_poly.pdbx_seq_one_letter_code
_entity_poly.pdbx_strand_id
1 'polypeptide(L)' 'MNTERLIVETDHSGTPKEFPKLPPNKQLEIIFRVLDDTPGDRLRTPHRDIAGKVRIIGDIINTVPEIDWDLPG' A
#
# COMPACT_ATOMS: atom_id res chain seq x y z
N MET A 1 -21.77 -16.19 11.86
CA MET A 1 -20.93 -15.11 12.40
C MET A 1 -21.18 -13.88 11.56
N ASN A 2 -21.78 -12.83 12.13
CA ASN A 2 -21.96 -11.55 11.44
C ASN A 2 -20.78 -10.64 11.80
N THR A 3 -20.02 -10.21 10.81
CA THR A 3 -18.90 -9.28 10.99
C THR A 3 -19.29 -7.95 10.36
N GLU A 4 -19.49 -6.93 11.19
CA GLU A 4 -19.67 -5.56 10.71
C GLU A 4 -18.30 -4.91 10.54
N ARG A 5 -18.05 -4.33 9.36
CA ARG A 5 -16.81 -3.58 9.06
C ARG A 5 -17.10 -2.09 9.21
N LEU A 6 -16.48 -1.45 10.20
CA LEU A 6 -16.50 0.00 10.37
C LEU A 6 -15.12 0.58 9.99
N ILE A 7 -15.12 1.64 9.18
CA ILE A 7 -13.91 2.42 8.88
C ILE A 7 -13.96 3.68 9.73
N VAL A 8 -12.91 3.93 10.51
CA VAL A 8 -12.80 5.09 11.41
C VAL A 8 -11.56 5.87 11.05
N GLU A 9 -11.70 7.19 10.92
CA GLU A 9 -10.57 8.10 10.71
C GLU A 9 -9.91 8.48 12.03
N THR A 10 -8.59 8.63 12.03
CA THR A 10 -7.85 9.20 13.16
C THR A 10 -7.59 10.69 12.98
N ASP A 11 -7.44 11.41 14.09
CA ASP A 11 -6.96 12.78 14.10
C ASP A 11 -5.42 12.85 14.05
N HIS A 12 -4.88 14.07 14.13
CA HIS A 12 -3.44 14.34 14.08
C HIS A 12 -2.65 13.76 15.27
N SER A 13 -3.32 13.36 16.35
CA SER A 13 -2.72 12.69 17.51
C SER A 13 -2.79 11.16 17.40
N GLY A 14 -3.43 10.63 16.35
CA GLY A 14 -3.67 9.20 16.17
C GLY A 14 -4.92 8.69 16.90
N THR A 15 -5.77 9.59 17.42
CA THR A 15 -6.98 9.23 18.14
C THR A 15 -8.14 9.04 17.15
N PRO A 16 -8.96 7.99 17.25
CA PRO A 16 -10.16 7.84 16.43
C PRO A 16 -11.10 9.04 16.61
N LYS A 17 -11.50 9.71 15.53
CA LYS A 17 -12.36 10.91 15.57
C LYS A 17 -13.71 10.63 16.21
N GLU A 18 -14.29 9.48 15.88
CA GLU A 18 -15.55 9.02 16.44
C GLU A 18 -15.45 7.54 16.78
N PHE A 19 -15.99 7.16 17.93
CA PHE A 19 -16.08 5.76 18.34
C PHE A 19 -17.54 5.32 18.28
N PRO A 20 -17.88 4.19 17.63
CA PRO A 20 -19.25 3.73 17.55
C PRO A 20 -19.79 3.35 18.92
N LYS A 21 -21.11 3.46 19.08
CA LYS A 21 -21.78 3.00 20.30
C LYS A 21 -21.75 1.47 20.36
N LEU A 22 -21.06 0.93 21.35
CA LEU A 22 -20.96 -0.51 21.59
C LEU A 22 -22.18 -1.06 22.34
N PRO A 23 -22.54 -2.34 22.16
CA PRO A 23 -23.61 -2.98 22.91
C PRO A 23 -23.26 -3.07 24.41
N PRO A 24 -24.24 -2.83 25.31
CA PRO A 24 -24.00 -2.87 26.75
C PRO A 24 -23.77 -4.32 27.24
N ASN A 25 -22.83 -4.49 28.17
CA ASN A 25 -22.55 -5.75 28.87
C ASN A 25 -22.19 -6.94 27.93
N LYS A 26 -21.44 -6.67 26.86
CA LYS A 26 -20.95 -7.70 25.92
C LYS A 26 -19.43 -7.65 25.81
N GLN A 27 -18.83 -8.82 25.62
CA GLN A 27 -17.41 -8.94 25.28
C GLN A 27 -17.26 -8.82 23.76
N LEU A 28 -16.31 -7.99 23.32
CA LEU A 28 -16.08 -7.65 21.92
C LEU A 28 -14.60 -7.82 21.60
N GLU A 29 -14.30 -8.38 20.44
CA GLU A 29 -12.97 -8.39 19.84
C GLU A 29 -12.92 -7.34 18.74
N ILE A 30 -11.96 -6.41 18.82
CA ILE A 30 -11.82 -5.30 17.86
C ILE A 30 -10.45 -5.43 17.22
N ILE A 31 -10.42 -5.43 15.89
CA ILE A 31 -9.19 -5.50 15.08
C ILE A 31 -9.02 -4.17 14.35
N PHE A 32 -7.92 -3.47 14.63
CA PHE A 32 -7.55 -2.25 13.90
C PHE A 32 -6.60 -2.60 12.75
N ARG A 33 -6.91 -2.09 11.56
CA ARG A 33 -6.05 -2.20 10.37
C ARG A 33 -5.90 -0.81 9.73
N VAL A 34 -4.68 -0.31 9.68
CA VAL A 34 -4.34 0.91 8.94
C VAL A 34 -4.52 0.62 7.45
N LEU A 35 -5.40 1.38 6.78
CA LEU A 35 -5.76 1.12 5.38
C LEU A 35 -4.77 1.78 4.40
N ASP A 36 -4.40 3.02 4.69
CA ASP A 36 -3.50 3.81 3.85
C ASP A 36 -2.39 4.41 4.72
N ASP A 37 -1.47 3.56 5.16
CA ASP A 37 -0.13 4.03 5.48
C ASP A 37 0.58 4.17 4.13
N THR A 38 0.27 5.22 3.38
CA THR A 38 1.08 5.54 2.19
C THR A 38 2.36 6.15 2.72
N PRO A 39 3.50 5.42 2.79
CA PRO A 39 4.76 6.08 3.03
C PRO A 39 4.92 7.06 1.88
N GLY A 40 4.78 8.35 2.18
CA GLY A 40 4.68 9.42 1.19
C GLY A 40 5.63 9.14 0.04
N ASP A 41 5.05 8.95 -1.14
CA ASP A 41 5.62 8.37 -2.36
C ASP A 41 7.15 8.42 -2.38
N ARG A 42 7.79 7.45 -1.70
CA ARG A 42 9.24 7.36 -1.65
C ARG A 42 9.63 6.75 -2.98
N LEU A 43 9.64 7.59 -4.01
CA LEU A 43 10.16 7.27 -5.34
C LEU A 43 11.46 6.50 -5.15
N ARG A 44 11.43 5.22 -5.52
CA ARG A 44 12.59 4.35 -5.37
C ARG A 44 13.70 4.93 -6.22
N THR A 45 14.73 5.48 -5.58
CA THR A 45 15.94 5.89 -6.28
C THR A 45 16.83 4.66 -6.45
N PRO A 46 17.43 4.46 -7.64
CA PRO A 46 18.46 3.44 -7.81
C PRO A 46 19.59 3.60 -6.79
N HIS A 47 20.32 2.52 -6.49
CA HIS A 47 21.50 2.58 -5.64
C HIS A 47 22.47 3.66 -6.14
N ARG A 48 23.22 4.31 -5.23
CA ARG A 48 24.14 5.42 -5.55
C ARG A 48 25.17 5.07 -6.63
N ASP A 49 25.52 3.79 -6.72
CA ASP A 49 26.47 3.32 -7.72
C ASP A 49 25.90 3.25 -9.13
N ILE A 50 24.58 3.26 -9.27
CA ILE A 50 23.84 3.13 -10.54
C ILE A 50 23.21 4.48 -10.93
N ALA A 51 22.69 5.23 -9.95
CA ALA A 51 22.01 6.50 -10.17
C ALA A 51 22.85 7.48 -11.00
N GLY A 52 22.32 7.91 -12.15
CA GLY A 52 22.98 8.86 -13.06
C GLY A 52 24.18 8.30 -13.85
N LYS A 53 24.56 7.03 -13.63
CA LYS A 53 25.71 6.40 -14.32
C LYS A 53 25.28 5.47 -15.46
N VAL A 54 23.99 5.17 -15.58
CA VAL A 54 23.46 4.30 -16.65
C VAL A 54 23.13 5.15 -17.89
N ARG A 55 23.56 4.67 -19.06
CA ARG A 55 23.18 5.21 -20.36
C ARG A 55 22.34 4.18 -21.10
N ILE A 56 21.12 4.58 -21.46
CA ILE A 56 20.25 3.79 -22.32
C ILE A 56 20.76 3.93 -23.77
N ILE A 57 21.15 2.82 -24.39
CA ILE A 57 21.74 2.77 -25.74
C ILE A 57 20.75 2.32 -26.83
N GLY A 58 19.47 2.14 -26.49
CA GLY A 58 18.40 1.75 -27.42
C GLY A 58 17.02 1.94 -26.81
N ASP A 59 15.96 1.70 -27.59
CA ASP A 59 14.59 1.73 -27.08
C ASP A 59 14.35 0.52 -26.17
N ILE A 60 14.20 0.75 -24.86
CA ILE A 60 13.97 -0.30 -23.85
C ILE A 60 12.50 -0.74 -23.82
N ILE A 61 11.58 0.16 -24.21
CA ILE A 61 10.14 -0.09 -24.06
C ILE A 61 9.65 -1.00 -25.19
N ASN A 62 10.18 -0.83 -26.40
CA ASN A 62 9.77 -1.60 -27.58
C ASN A 62 10.85 -2.59 -28.06
N THR A 63 11.68 -3.14 -27.16
CA THR A 63 12.80 -4.03 -27.55
C THR A 63 12.36 -5.34 -28.19
N VAL A 64 11.36 -6.01 -27.63
CA VAL A 64 10.93 -7.35 -28.04
C VAL A 64 9.40 -7.48 -27.89
N PRO A 65 8.70 -8.11 -28.85
CA PRO A 65 7.27 -8.32 -28.76
C PRO A 65 6.93 -9.31 -27.64
N GLU A 66 5.73 -9.18 -27.07
CA GLU A 66 5.28 -9.97 -25.91
C GLU A 66 5.30 -11.50 -26.15
N ILE A 67 5.12 -11.93 -27.41
CA ILE A 67 5.20 -13.34 -27.80
C ILE A 67 6.56 -13.98 -27.53
N ASP A 68 7.62 -13.16 -27.48
CA ASP A 68 8.98 -13.61 -27.20
C ASP A 68 9.31 -13.58 -25.69
N TRP A 69 8.33 -13.26 -24.83
CA TRP A 69 8.53 -13.20 -23.39
C TRP A 69 8.36 -14.59 -22.77
N ASP A 70 9.37 -15.04 -22.02
CA ASP A 70 9.33 -16.28 -21.26
C ASP A 70 8.59 -16.07 -19.92
N LEU A 71 7.28 -15.78 -20.01
CA LEU A 71 6.42 -15.63 -18.84
C LEU A 71 5.76 -16.98 -18.47
N PRO A 72 5.73 -17.35 -17.16
CA PRO A 72 4.97 -18.52 -16.73
C PRO A 72 3.47 -18.28 -16.95
N GLY A 73 2.79 -19.27 -17.54
CA GLY A 73 1.35 -19.26 -17.78
C GLY A 73 0.49 -19.55 -16.56
#